data_AF-A9G1P7-F1
#
_entry.id   AF-A9G1P7-F1
#
_cell.length_a   1.000
_cell.length_b   1.000
_cell.length_c   1.000
_cell.angle_alpha   90.00
_cell.angle_beta   90.00
_cell.angle_gamma   90.00
#
_symmetry.space_group_name_H-M   'P 1'
#
loop_
_entity.id
_entity.type
_entity.pdbx_description
1 polymer ?
#
loop_
_entity_poly.entity_id
_entity_poly.type
_entity_poly.pdbx_seq_one_letter_code
_entity_poly.pdbx_strand_id
1 'polypeptide(L)'
;MLPRSRGFTIIAKVIPGREDVVRAYGKTVENLIKDQPLALAPLALHHLRWATYKEGDTTWFLYIGFFDTDFDKYVEDAVLLFKQAGLNTIFEQLEGFPLDWKENPASFAKFAREHAAQPFMEYAEYPDATGVEVVKALKVKCALSTMLDQMQ
;
A
#
# COMPACT_ATOMS: atom_id res chain seq x y z
N MET A 1 23.50 9.17 6.19
CA MET A 1 22.47 8.26 5.62
C MET A 1 21.48 9.17 4.90
N LEU A 2 21.12 8.90 3.64
CA LEU A 2 20.13 9.73 2.94
C LEU A 2 18.78 9.68 3.69
N PRO A 3 17.99 10.77 3.64
CA PRO A 3 16.65 10.76 4.21
C PRO A 3 15.80 9.68 3.53
N ARG A 4 15.16 8.82 4.34
CA ARG A 4 14.34 7.69 3.88
C ARG A 4 12.93 7.82 4.43
N SER A 5 11.94 7.55 3.59
CA SER A 5 10.58 7.30 4.06
C SER A 5 10.51 5.87 4.60
N ARG A 6 9.52 5.55 5.45
CA ARG A 6 9.31 4.16 5.85
C ARG A 6 8.67 3.43 4.67
N GLY A 7 9.50 2.66 3.96
CA GLY A 7 9.13 1.98 2.73
C GLY A 7 9.35 0.47 2.80
N PHE A 8 8.58 -0.27 2.00
CA PHE A 8 8.74 -1.71 1.83
C PHE A 8 8.56 -2.10 0.36
N THR A 9 9.38 -3.02 -0.14
CA THR A 9 9.22 -3.64 -1.46
C THR A 9 9.08 -5.16 -1.33
N ILE A 10 7.93 -5.73 -1.73
CA ILE A 10 7.70 -7.19 -1.82
C ILE A 10 7.91 -7.62 -3.27
N ILE A 11 8.68 -8.69 -3.47
CA ILE A 11 8.72 -9.42 -4.73
C ILE A 11 8.37 -10.87 -4.44
N ALA A 12 7.27 -11.36 -5.02
CA ALA A 12 6.80 -12.73 -4.80
C ALA A 12 6.19 -13.32 -6.07
N LYS A 13 6.16 -14.65 -6.16
CA LYS A 13 5.57 -15.34 -7.31
C LYS A 13 4.05 -15.36 -7.19
N VAL A 14 3.37 -15.11 -8.31
CA VAL A 14 1.93 -15.35 -8.42
C VAL A 14 1.69 -16.84 -8.59
N ILE A 15 0.68 -17.38 -7.90
CA ILE A 15 0.26 -18.77 -8.07
C ILE A 15 -0.10 -19.00 -9.55
N PRO A 16 0.45 -20.03 -10.23
CA PRO A 16 0.16 -20.28 -11.64
C PRO A 16 -1.34 -20.34 -11.95
N GLY A 17 -1.77 -19.59 -12.97
CA GLY A 17 -3.18 -19.50 -13.37
C GLY A 17 -4.01 -18.47 -12.59
N ARG A 18 -3.41 -17.69 -11.69
CA ARG A 18 -4.08 -16.61 -10.93
C ARG A 18 -3.81 -15.20 -11.47
N GLU A 19 -3.13 -15.06 -12.60
CA GLU A 19 -2.74 -13.78 -13.19
C GLU A 19 -3.93 -12.85 -13.44
N ASP A 20 -5.02 -13.40 -13.98
CA ASP A 20 -6.23 -12.61 -14.26
C ASP A 20 -6.92 -12.15 -12.97
N VAL A 21 -6.88 -12.96 -11.91
CA VAL A 21 -7.38 -12.59 -10.58
C VAL A 21 -6.53 -11.45 -10.01
N VAL A 22 -5.21 -11.53 -10.17
CA VAL A 22 -4.30 -10.47 -9.72
C VAL A 22 -4.59 -9.15 -10.41
N ARG A 23 -4.78 -9.16 -11.74
CA ARG A 23 -5.12 -7.95 -12.50
C ARG A 23 -6.52 -7.43 -12.16
N ALA A 24 -7.50 -8.32 -12.01
CA ALA A 24 -8.87 -7.94 -11.69
C ALA A 24 -8.99 -7.29 -10.31
N TYR A 25 -8.12 -7.65 -9.35
CA TYR A 25 -8.12 -7.06 -8.02
C TYR A 25 -7.97 -5.53 -8.00
N GLY A 26 -7.27 -4.95 -8.99
CA GLY A 26 -7.16 -3.50 -9.14
C GLY A 26 -8.54 -2.83 -9.19
N LYS A 27 -9.50 -3.44 -9.91
CA LYS A 27 -10.89 -2.93 -9.99
C LYS A 27 -11.61 -3.01 -8.64
N THR A 28 -11.33 -4.02 -7.84
CA THR A 28 -11.90 -4.15 -6.48
C THR A 28 -11.46 -2.98 -5.61
N VAL A 29 -10.17 -2.63 -5.63
CA VAL A 29 -9.63 -1.49 -4.88
C VAL A 29 -10.16 -0.16 -5.43
N GLU A 30 -10.22 -0.01 -6.75
CA GLU A 30 -10.79 1.19 -7.38
C GLU A 30 -12.26 1.41 -6.96
N ASN A 31 -13.07 0.36 -6.95
CA ASN A 31 -14.47 0.45 -6.55
C ASN A 31 -14.59 0.80 -5.06
N LEU A 32 -13.79 0.17 -4.19
CA LEU A 32 -13.74 0.53 -2.77
C LEU A 32 -13.44 2.02 -2.57
N ILE A 33 -12.45 2.56 -3.29
CA ILE A 33 -12.06 3.97 -3.16
C ILE A 33 -13.16 4.90 -3.73
N LYS A 34 -13.83 4.51 -4.83
CA LYS A 34 -14.95 5.28 -5.38
C LYS A 34 -16.11 5.38 -4.38
N ASP A 35 -16.46 4.27 -3.74
CA ASP A 35 -17.57 4.23 -2.79
C ASP A 35 -17.18 4.84 -1.43
N GLN A 36 -15.92 4.68 -1.02
CA GLN A 36 -15.36 5.14 0.24
C GLN A 36 -13.99 5.79 0.01
N PRO A 37 -13.94 7.09 -0.34
CA PRO A 37 -12.69 7.79 -0.69
C PRO A 37 -11.60 7.77 0.37
N LEU A 38 -11.96 7.54 1.64
CA LEU A 38 -11.03 7.47 2.77
C LEU A 38 -10.79 6.05 3.28
N ALA A 39 -11.22 5.01 2.55
CA ALA A 39 -11.07 3.62 3.00
C ALA A 39 -9.63 3.25 3.34
N LEU A 40 -8.65 3.75 2.60
CA LEU A 40 -7.22 3.49 2.82
C LEU A 40 -6.54 4.48 3.78
N ALA A 41 -7.24 5.49 4.29
CA ALA A 41 -6.66 6.50 5.18
C ALA A 41 -5.99 5.93 6.45
N PRO A 42 -6.49 4.84 7.08
CA PRO A 42 -5.84 4.24 8.25
C PRO A 42 -4.41 3.75 7.98
N LEU A 43 -4.07 3.43 6.74
CA LEU A 43 -2.75 2.93 6.36
C LEU A 43 -1.68 4.02 6.28
N ALA A 44 -2.06 5.30 6.46
CA ALA A 44 -1.16 6.46 6.45
C ALA A 44 -0.18 6.45 5.26
N LEU A 45 -0.72 6.20 4.07
CA LEU A 45 0.03 5.97 2.84
C LEU A 45 0.50 7.30 2.23
N HIS A 46 1.75 7.32 1.78
CA HIS A 46 2.24 8.28 0.80
C HIS A 46 1.97 7.81 -0.63
N HIS A 47 2.24 6.52 -0.86
CA HIS A 47 2.16 5.92 -2.18
C HIS A 47 2.14 4.40 -2.07
N LEU A 48 1.28 3.77 -2.87
CA LEU A 48 1.25 2.32 -3.08
C LEU A 48 1.31 2.02 -4.57
N ARG A 49 2.09 1.00 -4.94
CA ARG A 49 2.19 0.52 -6.31
C ARG A 49 2.18 -1.00 -6.35
N TRP A 50 1.25 -1.52 -7.14
CA TRP A 50 1.19 -2.91 -7.54
C TRP A 50 1.63 -3.01 -8.99
N ALA A 51 2.50 -3.96 -9.28
CA ALA A 51 2.90 -4.28 -10.64
C ALA A 51 3.10 -5.78 -10.78
N THR A 52 3.05 -6.26 -12.02
CA THR A 52 3.41 -7.64 -12.36
C THR A 52 4.36 -7.63 -13.54
N TYR A 53 5.34 -8.52 -13.53
CA TYR A 53 6.21 -8.77 -14.68
C TYR A 53 6.34 -10.28 -14.90
N LYS A 54 6.78 -10.67 -16.10
CA LYS A 54 7.00 -12.08 -16.46
C LYS A 54 8.48 -12.37 -16.61
N GLU A 55 8.89 -13.53 -16.14
CA GLU A 55 10.21 -14.12 -16.35
C GLU A 55 10.01 -15.59 -16.75
N GLY A 56 10.21 -15.90 -18.03
CA GLY A 56 9.78 -17.19 -18.59
C GLY A 56 8.27 -17.40 -18.39
N ASP A 57 7.92 -18.58 -17.86
CA ASP A 57 6.54 -18.94 -17.53
C ASP A 57 6.09 -18.46 -16.15
N THR A 58 6.97 -17.81 -15.37
CA THR A 58 6.66 -17.31 -14.03
C THR A 58 6.15 -15.87 -14.10
N THR A 59 4.99 -15.63 -13.46
CA THR A 59 4.51 -14.26 -13.21
C THR A 59 4.95 -13.82 -11.82
N TRP A 60 5.66 -12.71 -11.76
CA TRP A 60 6.12 -12.08 -10.53
C TRP A 60 5.23 -10.89 -10.17
N PHE A 61 4.95 -10.74 -8.89
CA PHE A 61 4.22 -9.64 -8.30
C PHE A 61 5.18 -8.74 -7.54
N LEU A 62 5.09 -7.44 -7.82
CA LEU A 62 5.85 -6.37 -7.18
C LEU A 62 4.87 -5.48 -6.41
N TYR A 63 5.11 -5.31 -5.12
CA TYR A 63 4.39 -4.37 -4.28
C TYR A 63 5.35 -3.40 -3.63
N ILE A 64 5.13 -2.11 -3.84
CA ILE A 64 5.91 -1.04 -3.23
C ILE A 64 4.95 -0.19 -2.40
N GLY A 65 5.27 0.00 -1.13
CA GLY A 65 4.50 0.87 -0.26
C GLY A 65 5.39 1.81 0.54
N PHE A 66 4.93 3.06 0.67
CA PHE A 66 5.50 4.09 1.52
C PHE A 66 4.41 4.61 2.46
N PHE A 67 4.69 4.65 3.75
CA PHE A 67 3.72 4.98 4.80
C PHE A 67 4.38 5.64 6.01
N ASP A 68 3.58 6.24 6.88
CA ASP A 68 4.08 6.98 8.05
C ASP A 68 4.40 6.09 9.26
N THR A 69 3.74 4.94 9.40
CA THR A 69 3.86 4.05 10.56
C THR A 69 5.07 3.11 10.47
N ASP A 70 5.37 2.38 11.53
CA ASP A 70 6.25 1.22 11.40
C ASP A 70 5.56 0.09 10.62
N PHE A 71 6.36 -0.87 10.15
CA PHE A 71 5.89 -1.95 9.27
C PHE A 71 4.90 -2.89 9.95
N ASP A 72 5.10 -3.22 11.23
CA ASP A 72 4.21 -4.16 11.93
C ASP A 72 2.84 -3.51 12.16
N LYS A 73 2.82 -2.26 12.59
CA LYS A 73 1.59 -1.46 12.68
C LYS A 73 0.88 -1.35 11.33
N TYR A 74 1.62 -1.12 10.25
CA TYR A 74 1.05 -1.07 8.90
C TYR A 74 0.34 -2.39 8.55
N VAL A 75 0.97 -3.54 8.84
CA VAL A 75 0.36 -4.85 8.57
C VAL A 75 -0.89 -5.07 9.43
N GLU A 76 -0.86 -4.71 10.71
CA GLU A 76 -2.03 -4.79 11.59
C GLU A 76 -3.20 -3.95 11.08
N ASP A 77 -2.93 -2.68 10.72
CA ASP A 77 -3.94 -1.76 10.20
C ASP A 77 -4.49 -2.26 8.84
N ALA A 78 -3.66 -2.88 8.00
CA ALA A 78 -4.09 -3.52 6.76
C ALA A 78 -5.01 -4.72 7.00
N VAL A 79 -4.65 -5.60 7.94
CA VAL A 79 -5.50 -6.74 8.31
C VAL A 79 -6.86 -6.27 8.82
N LEU A 80 -6.87 -5.26 9.69
CA LEU A 80 -8.10 -4.68 10.23
C LEU A 80 -8.97 -4.07 9.12
N LEU A 81 -8.37 -3.29 8.22
CA LEU A 81 -9.06 -2.67 7.09
C LEU A 81 -9.71 -3.72 6.19
N PHE A 82 -8.97 -4.76 5.80
CA PHE A 82 -9.51 -5.81 4.93
C PHE A 82 -10.64 -6.58 5.60
N LYS A 83 -10.54 -6.85 6.92
CA LYS A 83 -11.63 -7.44 7.71
C LYS A 83 -12.89 -6.57 7.69
N GLN A 84 -12.75 -5.27 7.96
CA GLN A 84 -13.86 -4.33 8.00
C GLN A 84 -14.52 -4.12 6.63
N ALA A 85 -13.71 -4.08 5.56
CA ALA A 85 -14.18 -3.95 4.19
C ALA A 85 -14.78 -5.24 3.62
N GLY A 86 -14.65 -6.37 4.32
CA GLY A 86 -15.07 -7.68 3.80
C GLY A 86 -14.27 -8.13 2.58
N LEU A 87 -13.03 -7.64 2.43
CA LEU A 87 -12.17 -7.90 1.29
C LEU A 87 -11.10 -8.94 1.66
N ASN A 88 -10.77 -9.79 0.68
CA ASN A 88 -9.57 -10.60 0.76
C ASN A 88 -8.39 -9.83 0.19
N THR A 89 -7.20 -10.08 0.72
CA THR A 89 -6.00 -9.41 0.23
C THR A 89 -5.48 -10.05 -1.04
N ILE A 90 -4.87 -9.26 -1.93
CA ILE A 90 -4.27 -9.78 -3.17
C ILE A 90 -3.16 -10.78 -2.93
N PHE A 91 -2.51 -10.70 -1.76
CA PHE A 91 -1.43 -11.59 -1.41
C PHE A 91 -1.87 -13.06 -1.30
N GLU A 92 -3.16 -13.36 -1.14
CA GLU A 92 -3.70 -14.73 -1.22
C GLU A 92 -3.44 -15.41 -2.59
N GLN A 93 -3.13 -14.62 -3.62
CA GLN A 93 -2.81 -15.12 -4.95
C GLN A 93 -1.31 -15.35 -5.16
N LEU A 94 -0.50 -15.26 -4.09
CA LEU A 94 0.96 -15.41 -4.14
C LEU A 94 1.39 -16.73 -3.50
N GLU A 95 2.41 -17.35 -4.07
CA GLU A 95 2.94 -18.61 -3.56
C GLU A 95 3.47 -18.45 -2.13
N GLY A 96 3.06 -19.32 -1.22
CA GLY A 96 3.53 -19.32 0.17
C GLY A 96 2.89 -18.27 1.08
N PHE A 97 1.92 -17.48 0.59
CA PHE A 97 1.19 -16.55 1.46
C PHE A 97 0.35 -17.31 2.49
N PRO A 98 0.40 -16.93 3.78
CA PRO A 98 -0.30 -17.64 4.84
C PRO A 98 -1.82 -17.53 4.72
N LEU A 99 -2.53 -18.66 4.88
CA LEU A 99 -3.99 -18.71 4.85
C LEU A 99 -4.64 -18.14 6.12
N ASP A 100 -3.90 -18.09 7.23
CA ASP A 100 -4.36 -17.60 8.53
C ASP A 100 -4.15 -16.09 8.74
N TRP A 101 -3.70 -15.36 7.71
CA TRP A 101 -3.28 -13.96 7.77
C TRP A 101 -4.30 -13.01 8.42
N LYS A 102 -5.60 -13.31 8.31
CA LYS A 102 -6.67 -12.52 8.92
C LYS A 102 -6.61 -12.59 10.44
N GLU A 103 -6.39 -13.76 11.01
CA GLU A 103 -6.33 -13.97 12.46
C GLU A 103 -4.91 -13.90 13.02
N ASN A 104 -3.92 -13.91 12.13
CA ASN A 104 -2.50 -13.91 12.47
C ASN A 104 -1.73 -12.86 11.65
N PRO A 105 -1.81 -11.56 12.01
CA PRO A 105 -1.04 -10.51 11.33
C PRO A 105 0.47 -10.78 11.30
N ALA A 106 1.00 -11.52 12.29
CA ALA A 106 2.42 -11.88 12.33
C ALA A 106 2.82 -12.85 11.21
N SER A 107 1.92 -13.72 10.72
CA SER A 107 2.24 -14.59 9.57
C SER A 107 2.35 -13.77 8.28
N PHE A 108 1.47 -12.78 8.09
CA PHE A 108 1.61 -11.82 6.99
C PHE A 108 2.92 -11.05 7.13
N ALA A 109 3.20 -10.45 8.29
CA ALA A 109 4.42 -9.68 8.49
C ALA A 109 5.69 -10.52 8.25
N LYS A 110 5.66 -11.81 8.61
CA LYS A 110 6.73 -12.77 8.29
C LYS A 110 6.86 -12.99 6.79
N PHE A 111 5.77 -13.32 6.09
CA PHE A 111 5.78 -13.51 4.63
C PHE A 111 6.37 -12.30 3.92
N ALA A 112 5.91 -11.10 4.29
CA ALA A 112 6.39 -9.88 3.68
C ALA A 112 7.91 -9.74 3.87
N ARG A 113 8.41 -9.87 5.11
CA ARG A 113 9.85 -9.82 5.41
C ARG A 113 10.67 -10.85 4.63
N GLU A 114 10.17 -12.07 4.45
CA GLU A 114 10.85 -13.12 3.67
C GLU A 114 10.93 -12.79 2.18
N HIS A 115 9.97 -12.02 1.67
CA HIS A 115 9.89 -11.57 0.28
C HIS A 115 10.35 -10.11 0.11
N ALA A 116 11.04 -9.54 1.11
CA ALA A 116 11.54 -8.18 1.09
C ALA A 116 12.68 -8.04 0.06
N ALA A 117 12.49 -7.18 -0.94
CA ALA A 117 13.57 -6.73 -1.80
C ALA A 117 14.17 -5.45 -1.21
N GLN A 118 15.42 -5.51 -0.74
CA GLN A 118 16.11 -4.33 -0.23
C GLN A 118 16.47 -3.40 -1.40
N PRO A 119 16.06 -2.11 -1.37
CA PRO A 119 16.44 -1.17 -2.40
C PRO A 119 17.95 -0.89 -2.30
N PHE A 120 18.63 -0.83 -3.45
CA PHE A 120 20.04 -0.40 -3.49
C PHE A 120 20.19 1.10 -3.18
N MET A 121 19.16 1.90 -3.48
CA MET A 121 19.08 3.33 -3.21
C MET A 121 17.63 3.74 -2.97
N GLU A 122 17.41 4.64 -2.01
CA GLU A 122 16.14 5.28 -1.73
C GLU A 122 16.37 6.77 -1.43
N TYR A 123 15.47 7.62 -1.91
CA TYR A 123 15.49 9.06 -1.69
C TYR A 123 14.08 9.57 -1.46
N ALA A 124 13.89 10.29 -0.34
CA ALA A 124 12.67 11.01 -0.05
C ALA A 124 12.98 12.51 0.05
N GLU A 125 12.30 13.33 -0.75
CA GLU A 125 12.45 14.79 -0.74
C GLU A 125 11.99 15.39 0.61
N TYR A 126 10.92 14.83 1.16
CA TYR A 126 10.29 15.26 2.42
C TYR A 126 10.10 14.06 3.36
N PRO A 127 11.17 13.47 3.90
CA PRO A 127 11.13 12.22 4.68
C PRO A 127 10.28 12.31 5.95
N ASP A 128 10.20 13.50 6.54
CA ASP A 128 9.54 13.74 7.82
C ASP A 128 8.11 14.27 7.67
N ALA A 129 7.69 14.60 6.45
CA ALA A 129 6.33 15.05 6.19
C ALA A 129 5.40 13.84 6.14
N THR A 130 4.34 13.87 6.95
CA THR A 130 3.32 12.81 6.99
C THR A 130 2.23 13.04 5.95
N GLY A 131 1.53 11.97 5.53
CA GLY A 131 0.37 12.10 4.64
C GLY A 131 -0.71 13.00 5.27
N VAL A 132 -0.85 12.96 6.60
CA VAL A 132 -1.76 13.82 7.37
C VAL A 132 -1.37 15.30 7.25
N GLU A 133 -0.08 15.63 7.38
CA GLU A 133 0.41 17.00 7.24
C GLU A 133 0.24 17.53 5.81
N VAL A 134 0.50 16.69 4.80
CA VAL A 134 0.26 17.04 3.39
C VAL A 134 -1.21 17.39 3.16
N VAL A 135 -2.14 16.55 3.63
CA VAL A 135 -3.58 16.82 3.50
C VAL A 135 -3.98 18.10 4.25
N LYS A 136 -3.45 18.34 5.45
CA LYS A 136 -3.70 19.59 6.20
C LYS A 136 -3.18 20.82 5.45
N ALA A 137 -1.96 20.78 4.94
CA ALA A 137 -1.37 21.88 4.17
C ALA A 137 -2.17 22.20 2.91
N LEU A 138 -2.65 21.16 2.20
CA LEU A 138 -3.52 21.34 1.03
C LEU A 138 -4.86 22.00 1.38
N LYS A 139 -5.46 21.65 2.53
CA LYS A 139 -6.69 22.30 3.01
C LYS A 139 -6.47 23.78 3.31
N VAL A 140 -5.38 24.13 3.99
CA VAL A 140 -5.02 25.53 4.27
C VAL A 140 -4.82 26.31 2.96
N LYS A 141 -4.05 25.75 2.02
CA LYS A 141 -3.85 26.35 0.69
C LYS A 141 -5.18 26.61 -0.01
N CYS A 142 -6.06 25.61 -0.05
CA CYS A 142 -7.36 25.71 -0.71
C CYS A 142 -8.24 26.79 -0.08
N ALA A 143 -8.35 26.83 1.25
CA ALA A 143 -9.12 27.85 1.96
C ALA A 143 -8.58 29.26 1.71
N LEU A 144 -7.25 29.43 1.69
CA LEU A 144 -6.62 30.71 1.39
C LEU A 144 -6.87 31.15 -0.05
N SER A 145 -6.76 30.24 -1.02
CA SER A 145 -7.10 30.53 -2.42
C SER A 145 -8.55 30.97 -2.57
N THR A 146 -9.50 30.24 -1.96
CA THR A 146 -10.92 30.63 -2.00
C THR A 146 -11.17 32.01 -1.38
N MET A 147 -10.50 32.33 -0.27
CA MET A 147 -10.59 33.66 0.34
C MET A 147 -10.10 34.76 -0.62
N LEU A 148 -8.95 34.54 -1.27
CA LEU A 148 -8.39 35.51 -2.22
C LEU A 148 -9.26 35.71 -3.47
N ASP A 149 -9.86 34.63 -3.99
CA ASP A 149 -10.77 34.69 -5.14
C ASP A 149 -12.02 35.53 -4.83
N GLN A 150 -12.50 35.53 -3.58
CA GLN A 150 -13.65 36.34 -3.14
C GLN A 150 -13.32 37.83 -2.92
N MET A 151 -12.04 38.21 -2.93
CA MET A 151 -11.59 39.60 -2.75
C MET A 151 -11.34 40.32 -4.08
N GLN A 152 -11.54 39.66 -5.22
CA GLN A 152 -11.46 40.22 -6.58
C GLN A 152 -12.83 40.67 -7.08
#